data_AF-A0A177ISD4-F1
#
_entry.id   AF-A0A177ISD4-F1
#
_cell.length_a   1.000
_cell.length_b   1.000
_cell.length_c   1.000
_cell.angle_alpha   90.00
_cell.angle_beta   90.00
_cell.angle_gamma   90.00
#
_symmetry.space_group_name_H-M   'P 1'
#
loop_
_entity.id
_entity.type
_entity.pdbx_description
1 polymer ?
#
loop_
_entity_poly.entity_id
_entity_poly.type
_entity_poly.pdbx_seq_one_letter_code
_entity_poly.pdbx_strand_id
1 'polypeptide(L)'
;MGVTNRVEELMNLLTTVSDWIWNPLANFALGVGVFFTFVTKAVQFHCLPDMIRQHKDSESGDGGLSPFQTLALTLSSRVGVDSIAGVATAIAMGGPGAIM
;
A
#
# COMPACT_ATOMS: atom_id res chain seq x y z
N MET A 1 -36.44 12.06 -19.06
CA MET A 1 -36.29 12.63 -17.71
C MET A 1 -36.52 11.61 -16.59
N GLY A 2 -37.40 10.60 -16.71
CA GLY A 2 -37.59 9.60 -15.64
C GLY A 2 -36.48 8.54 -15.48
N VAL A 3 -35.75 8.20 -16.54
CA VAL A 3 -34.66 7.20 -16.49
C VAL A 3 -33.41 7.77 -15.80
N THR A 4 -33.07 9.04 -16.04
CA THR A 4 -31.93 9.71 -15.42
C THR A 4 -32.07 9.78 -13.90
N ASN A 5 -33.24 10.13 -13.38
CA ASN A 5 -33.50 10.17 -11.93
C ASN A 5 -33.35 8.78 -11.26
N ARG A 6 -33.76 7.71 -11.95
CA ARG A 6 -33.61 6.33 -11.45
C ARG A 6 -32.16 5.88 -11.47
N VAL A 7 -31.38 6.29 -12.47
CA VAL A 7 -29.93 6.01 -12.53
C VAL A 7 -29.20 6.79 -11.43
N GLU A 8 -29.55 8.05 -11.18
CA GLU A 8 -28.98 8.85 -10.09
C GLU A 8 -29.28 8.25 -8.70
N GLU A 9 -30.52 7.81 -8.45
CA GLU A 9 -30.84 7.09 -7.20
C GLU A 9 -29.99 5.84 -7.02
N LEU A 10 -29.86 5.01 -8.07
CA LEU A 10 -29.03 3.81 -8.00
C LEU A 10 -27.55 4.14 -7.77
N MET A 11 -27.03 5.16 -8.45
CA MET A 11 -25.65 5.62 -8.25
C MET A 11 -25.43 6.11 -6.81
N ASN A 12 -26.35 6.90 -6.26
CA ASN A 12 -26.26 7.40 -4.89
C ASN A 12 -26.36 6.28 -3.85
N LEU A 13 -27.19 5.27 -4.09
CA LEU A 13 -27.25 4.09 -3.22
C LEU A 13 -25.94 3.28 -3.29
N LEU A 14 -25.39 3.08 -4.49
CA LEU A 14 -24.14 2.35 -4.66
C LEU A 14 -22.95 3.08 -4.02
N THR A 15 -22.84 4.39 -4.19
CA THR A 15 -21.78 5.18 -3.54
C THR A 15 -21.92 5.18 -2.04
N THR A 16 -23.14 5.34 -1.50
CA THR A 16 -23.39 5.30 -0.05
C THR A 16 -22.99 3.95 0.56
N VAL A 17 -23.36 2.84 -0.08
CA VAL A 17 -22.98 1.49 0.38
C VAL A 17 -21.46 1.28 0.27
N SER A 18 -20.85 1.73 -0.83
CA SER A 18 -19.41 1.68 -1.03
C SER A 18 -18.67 2.46 0.08
N ASP A 19 -19.02 3.70 0.31
CA ASP A 19 -18.38 4.57 1.30
C ASP A 19 -18.53 4.03 2.72
N TRP A 20 -19.66 3.39 3.02
CA TRP A 20 -19.88 2.75 4.31
C TRP A 20 -18.97 1.55 4.55
N ILE A 21 -18.57 0.83 3.50
CA ILE A 21 -17.65 -0.31 3.61
C ILE A 21 -16.19 0.15 3.59
N TRP A 22 -15.82 1.02 2.64
CA TRP A 22 -14.44 1.39 2.40
C TRP A 22 -13.87 2.35 3.45
N ASN A 23 -14.64 3.32 3.95
CA ASN A 23 -14.13 4.29 4.92
C ASN A 23 -13.74 3.67 6.27
N PRO A 24 -14.55 2.80 6.90
CA PRO A 24 -14.15 2.15 8.15
C PRO A 24 -12.95 1.23 7.95
N LEU A 25 -12.87 0.54 6.81
CA LEU A 25 -11.76 -0.37 6.51
C LEU A 25 -10.44 0.40 6.32
N ALA A 26 -10.47 1.54 5.64
CA ALA A 26 -9.31 2.42 5.47
C ALA A 26 -8.82 2.95 6.83
N ASN A 27 -9.74 3.46 7.66
CA ASN A 27 -9.39 3.94 9.01
C ASN A 27 -8.86 2.84 9.91
N PHE A 28 -9.43 1.64 9.85
CA PHE A 28 -8.95 0.48 10.60
C PHE A 28 -7.56 0.06 10.16
N ALA A 29 -7.31 -0.04 8.85
CA ALA A 29 -6.00 -0.39 8.31
C ALA A 29 -4.91 0.62 8.73
N LEU A 30 -5.22 1.92 8.68
CA LEU A 30 -4.33 2.97 9.18
C LEU A 30 -4.08 2.82 10.69
N GLY A 31 -5.13 2.62 11.49
CA GLY A 31 -5.01 2.44 12.93
C GLY A 31 -4.16 1.23 13.33
N VAL A 32 -4.33 0.11 12.63
CA VAL A 32 -3.52 -1.10 12.81
C VAL A 32 -2.06 -0.84 12.43
N GLY A 33 -1.79 -0.15 11.31
CA GLY A 33 -0.44 0.21 10.90
C GLY A 33 0.27 1.07 11.94
N VAL A 34 -0.41 2.10 12.46
CA VAL A 34 0.10 2.97 13.52
C VAL A 34 0.33 2.19 14.82
N PHE A 35 -0.63 1.34 15.22
CA PHE A 35 -0.51 0.50 16.40
C PHE A 35 0.72 -0.42 16.32
N PHE A 36 0.90 -1.14 15.20
CA PHE A 36 2.08 -1.98 15.00
C PHE A 36 3.38 -1.17 14.98
N THR A 37 3.35 0.05 14.43
CA THR A 37 4.53 0.94 14.43
C THR A 37 4.97 1.28 15.86
N PHE A 38 4.03 1.59 16.75
CA PHE A 38 4.33 1.87 18.16
C PHE A 38 4.76 0.62 18.93
N VAL A 39 4.06 -0.51 18.77
CA VAL A 39 4.37 -1.76 19.47
C VAL A 39 5.75 -2.29 19.07
N THR A 40 6.09 -2.20 17.78
CA THR A 40 7.40 -2.63 17.26
C THR A 40 8.49 -1.57 17.45
N LYS A 41 8.24 -0.46 18.16
CA LYS A 41 9.21 0.63 18.39
C LYS A 41 9.88 1.11 17.09
N ALA A 42 9.09 1.22 16.03
CA ALA A 42 9.57 1.65 14.72
C ALA A 42 10.74 0.78 14.20
N VAL A 43 10.66 -0.55 14.39
CA VAL A 43 11.60 -1.55 13.87
C VAL A 43 11.89 -1.37 12.38
N GLN A 44 10.93 -0.85 11.60
CA GLN A 44 11.13 -0.48 10.20
C GLN A 44 12.30 0.48 9.97
N PHE A 45 12.60 1.38 10.92
CA PHE A 45 13.72 2.33 10.81
C PHE A 45 15.00 1.81 11.43
N HIS A 46 14.92 1.00 12.50
CA HIS A 46 16.10 0.47 13.19
C HIS A 46 16.71 -0.74 12.47
N CYS A 47 15.88 -1.64 11.92
CA CYS A 47 16.34 -2.87 11.28
C CYS A 47 16.63 -2.71 9.77
N LEU A 48 16.16 -1.64 9.12
CA LEU A 48 16.50 -1.35 7.72
C LEU A 48 18.03 -1.21 7.49
N PRO A 49 18.76 -0.38 8.27
CA PRO A 49 20.20 -0.22 8.07
C PRO A 49 20.98 -1.50 8.40
N ASP A 50 20.55 -2.24 9.43
CA ASP A 50 21.15 -3.53 9.78
C ASP A 50 20.95 -4.55 8.67
N MET A 51 19.75 -4.60 8.08
CA MET A 51 19.46 -5.46 6.92
C MET A 51 20.35 -5.10 5.72
N ILE A 52 20.51 -3.81 5.39
CA ILE A 52 21.37 -3.35 4.29
C ILE A 52 22.84 -3.67 4.56
N ARG A 53 23.30 -3.55 5.81
CA ARG A 53 24.68 -3.85 6.21
C ARG A 53 24.97 -5.34 6.10
N GLN A 54 24.12 -6.18 6.68
CA GLN A 54 24.23 -7.65 6.62
C GLN A 54 24.24 -8.16 5.17
N HIS A 55 23.59 -7.41 4.28
CA HIS A 55 23.45 -7.77 2.89
C HIS A 55 24.65 -7.42 2.01
N LYS A 56 25.44 -6.41 2.40
CA LYS A 56 26.74 -6.12 1.78
C LYS A 56 27.82 -7.14 2.16
N ASP A 57 27.70 -7.72 3.35
CA ASP A 57 28.71 -8.64 3.91
C ASP A 57 28.35 -10.14 3.70
N SER A 58 27.17 -10.46 3.16
CA SER A 58 26.74 -11.84 2.93
C SER A 58 27.30 -12.39 1.62
N GLU A 59 28.38 -13.18 1.70
CA GLU A 59 28.81 -14.06 0.61
C GLU A 59 27.74 -15.11 0.31
N SER A 60 27.49 -15.33 -0.98
CA SER A 60 26.48 -16.26 -1.51
C SER A 60 26.74 -17.69 -1.00
N GLY A 61 25.96 -18.14 -0.02
CA GLY A 61 25.94 -19.53 0.43
C GLY A 61 25.46 -20.46 -0.68
N ASP A 62 26.19 -21.57 -0.83
CA ASP A 62 26.05 -22.62 -1.83
C ASP A 62 24.58 -23.06 -2.08
N GLY A 63 24.05 -22.72 -3.26
CA GLY A 63 22.82 -23.32 -3.83
C GLY A 63 21.48 -22.55 -3.73
N GLY A 64 21.41 -21.36 -3.13
CA GLY A 64 20.16 -20.59 -2.95
C GLY A 64 20.12 -19.23 -3.65
N LEU A 65 18.91 -18.68 -3.88
CA LEU A 65 18.74 -17.27 -4.27
C LEU A 65 19.31 -16.37 -3.18
N SER A 66 20.12 -15.38 -3.55
CA SER A 66 20.65 -14.38 -2.61
C SER A 66 19.50 -13.70 -1.86
N PRO A 67 19.71 -13.24 -0.60
CA PRO A 67 18.70 -12.43 0.10
C PRO A 67 18.24 -11.21 -0.72
N PHE A 68 19.08 -10.71 -1.65
CA PHE A 68 18.75 -9.61 -2.57
C PHE A 68 17.72 -10.08 -3.58
N GLN A 69 17.98 -11.25 -4.16
CA GLN A 69 17.17 -11.83 -5.21
C GLN A 69 15.81 -12.22 -4.66
N THR A 70 15.75 -12.73 -3.43
CA THR A 70 14.48 -13.02 -2.73
C THR A 70 13.71 -11.73 -2.41
N LEU A 71 14.40 -10.68 -1.97
CA LEU A 71 13.80 -9.35 -1.75
C LEU A 71 13.28 -8.76 -3.07
N ALA A 72 14.10 -8.74 -4.12
CA ALA A 72 13.76 -8.21 -5.44
C ALA A 72 12.61 -8.98 -6.08
N LEU A 73 12.59 -10.31 -5.95
CA LEU A 73 11.48 -11.16 -6.39
C LEU A 73 10.17 -10.81 -5.67
N THR A 74 10.23 -10.62 -4.35
CA THR A 74 9.06 -10.25 -3.54
C THR A 74 8.60 -8.82 -3.80
N LEU A 75 9.52 -7.89 -4.07
CA LEU A 75 9.18 -6.52 -4.48
C LEU A 75 8.55 -6.50 -5.87
N SER A 76 9.08 -7.28 -6.80
CA SER A 76 8.52 -7.41 -8.15
C SER A 76 7.08 -7.93 -8.14
N SER A 77 6.71 -8.78 -7.17
CA SER A 77 5.34 -9.27 -7.06
C SER A 77 4.37 -8.24 -6.46
N ARG A 78 4.89 -7.21 -5.77
CA ARG A 78 4.08 -6.17 -5.12
C ARG A 78 4.02 -4.88 -5.91
N VAL A 79 5.03 -4.58 -6.72
CA VAL A 79 5.09 -3.38 -7.57
C VAL A 79 4.52 -3.73 -8.94
N GLY A 80 3.32 -3.23 -9.23
CA GLY A 80 2.61 -3.48 -10.49
C GLY A 80 2.10 -2.20 -11.16
N VAL A 81 1.45 -2.36 -12.32
CA VAL A 81 0.81 -1.24 -13.03
C VAL A 81 -0.22 -0.54 -12.15
N ASP A 82 -0.89 -1.30 -11.27
CA ASP A 82 -1.89 -0.81 -10.32
C ASP A 82 -1.29 0.12 -9.26
N SER A 83 -0.05 -0.13 -8.82
CA SER A 83 0.63 0.76 -7.87
C SER A 83 0.90 2.13 -8.52
N ILE A 84 1.30 2.12 -9.79
CA ILE A 84 1.59 3.35 -10.55
C ILE A 84 0.28 4.08 -10.87
N ALA A 85 -0.74 3.37 -11.35
CA ALA A 85 -2.06 3.93 -11.65
C ALA A 85 -2.71 4.51 -10.40
N GLY A 86 -2.62 3.81 -9.26
CA GLY A 86 -3.13 4.29 -7.98
C GLY A 86 -2.47 5.59 -7.53
N VAL A 87 -1.14 5.69 -7.62
CA VAL A 87 -0.41 6.93 -7.31
C VAL A 87 -0.80 8.05 -8.28
N ALA A 88 -0.92 7.75 -9.59
CA ALA A 88 -1.35 8.73 -10.58
C ALA A 88 -2.77 9.25 -10.30
N THR A 89 -3.72 8.38 -9.94
CA THR A 89 -5.07 8.76 -9.54
C THR A 89 -5.07 9.56 -8.24
N ALA A 90 -4.25 9.18 -7.26
CA ALA A 90 -4.13 9.92 -6.00
C ALA A 90 -3.59 11.33 -6.22
N ILE A 91 -2.60 11.52 -7.11
CA ILE A 91 -2.10 12.84 -7.48
C ILE A 91 -3.14 13.62 -8.29
N ALA A 92 -3.81 12.97 -9.23
CA ALA A 92 -4.81 13.62 -10.08
C ALA A 92 -6.03 14.12 -9.27
N MET A 93 -6.42 13.38 -8.23
CA MET A 93 -7.57 13.72 -7.38
C MET A 93 -7.17 14.58 -6.16
N GLY A 94 -6.01 14.34 -5.55
CA GLY A 94 -5.55 14.98 -4.32
C GLY A 94 -4.47 16.07 -4.49
N GLY A 95 -3.96 16.27 -5.71
CA GLY A 95 -2.87 17.20 -6.00
C GLY A 95 -1.48 16.66 -5.61
N PRO A 96 -0.42 17.45 -5.83
CA PRO A 96 0.96 17.01 -5.55
C PRO A 96 1.25 16.73 -4.06
N GLY A 97 0.38 17.21 -3.16
CA GLY A 97 0.48 16.94 -1.73
C GLY A 97 0.16 15.49 -1.33
N ALA A 98 -0.41 14.69 -2.23
CA ALA A 98 -0.75 13.29 -1.97
C ALA A 98 0.47 12.33 -1.84
N ILE A 99 1.68 12.81 -2.16
CA ILE A 99 2.93 12.03 -2.09
C ILE A 99 3.67 12.23 -0.74
N MET A 100 3.31 13.27 0.03
CA MET A 100 3.96 13.59 1.32
C MET A 100 3.46 12.73 2.47
#